data_AF-A0A1B1UZ78-F1
#
_entry.id   AF-A0A1B1UZ78-F1
#
_cell.length_a   1.000
_cell.length_b   1.000
_cell.length_c   1.000
_cell.angle_alpha   90.00
_cell.angle_beta   90.00
_cell.angle_gamma   90.00
#
_symmetry.space_group_name_H-M   'P 1'
#
loop_
_entity.id
_entity.type
_entity.pdbx_description
1 polymer ?
#
loop_
_entity_poly.entity_id
_entity_poly.type
_entity_poly.pdbx_seq_one_letter_code
_entity_poly.pdbx_strand_id
1 'polypeptide(L)' 'MMPGQSPEVTTGGNALKFYASVRLDIRRIGAIKKGDEIIGNQTKIKVVKNKLAPPFKQVITEILYGEGISREGELIDMGV' A
#
# COMPACT_ATOMS: atom_id res chain seq x y z
N MET A 1 -19.53 -6.65 -18.35
CA MET A 1 -18.19 -6.56 -17.71
C MET A 1 -17.26 -7.50 -18.44
N MET A 2 -16.03 -7.08 -18.73
CA MET A 2 -15.02 -7.96 -19.33
C MET A 2 -14.49 -8.94 -18.26
N PRO A 3 -14.31 -10.23 -18.57
CA PRO A 3 -13.72 -11.19 -17.64
C PRO A 3 -12.27 -10.80 -17.31
N GLY A 4 -11.90 -10.76 -16.03
CA GLY A 4 -10.53 -10.51 -15.57
C GLY A 4 -10.28 -9.18 -14.84
N GLN A 5 -11.29 -8.33 -14.64
CA GLN A 5 -11.15 -7.16 -13.75
C GLN A 5 -11.61 -7.48 -12.32
N SER A 6 -10.83 -7.03 -11.33
CA SER A 6 -11.23 -7.06 -9.91
C SER A 6 -12.60 -6.39 -9.74
N PRO A 7 -13.51 -6.95 -8.92
CA PRO A 7 -14.81 -6.34 -8.65
C PRO A 7 -14.69 -5.04 -7.83
N GLU A 8 -13.52 -4.75 -7.26
CA GLU A 8 -13.29 -3.57 -6.45
C GLU A 8 -13.28 -2.28 -7.30
N VAL A 9 -14.18 -1.36 -6.95
CA VAL A 9 -14.29 -0.03 -7.57
C VAL A 9 -14.08 1.05 -6.51
N THR A 10 -13.48 2.18 -6.91
CA THR A 10 -13.36 3.36 -6.06
C THR A 10 -14.59 4.25 -6.22
N THR A 11 -15.08 4.86 -5.14
CA THR A 11 -16.17 5.84 -5.17
C THR A 11 -15.77 7.10 -5.93
N GLY A 12 -16.75 7.94 -6.31
CA GLY A 12 -16.49 9.19 -7.05
C GLY A 12 -16.43 9.05 -8.57
N GLY A 13 -16.96 7.94 -9.11
CA GLY A 13 -17.05 7.70 -10.55
C GLY A 13 -15.69 7.46 -11.22
N ASN A 14 -15.63 7.66 -12.54
CA ASN A 14 -14.46 7.30 -13.34
C ASN A 14 -13.43 8.43 -13.51
N ALA A 15 -13.78 9.68 -13.20
CA ALA A 15 -12.90 10.83 -13.45
C ALA A 15 -11.55 10.68 -12.74
N LEU A 16 -11.57 10.36 -11.44
CA LEU A 16 -10.35 10.19 -10.63
C LEU A 16 -9.38 9.17 -11.23
N LYS A 17 -9.90 8.08 -11.82
CA LYS A 17 -9.08 7.06 -12.49
C LYS A 17 -8.28 7.64 -13.66
N PHE A 18 -8.79 8.63 -14.40
CA PHE A 18 -8.11 9.23 -15.55
C PHE A 18 -7.20 10.40 -15.16
N TYR A 19 -7.69 11.28 -14.29
CA TYR A 19 -6.97 12.50 -13.90
C TYR A 19 -5.79 12.23 -12.96
N ALA A 20 -5.89 11.27 -12.03
CA ALA A 20 -4.79 10.98 -11.10
C ALA A 20 -3.48 10.60 -11.82
N SER A 21 -2.37 11.24 -11.45
CA SER A 21 -1.03 10.91 -11.97
C SER A 21 -0.46 9.63 -11.34
N VAL A 22 -0.79 9.40 -10.07
CA VAL A 22 -0.39 8.20 -9.32
C VAL A 22 -1.63 7.65 -8.60
N ARG A 23 -1.78 6.33 -8.57
CA ARG A 23 -2.78 5.64 -7.75
C ARG A 23 -2.10 4.52 -6.97
N LEU A 24 -2.41 4.45 -5.69
CA LEU A 24 -1.89 3.45 -4.75
C LEU A 24 -3.04 2.56 -4.31
N ASP A 25 -2.82 1.25 -4.31
CA ASP A 25 -3.66 0.25 -3.67
C ASP A 25 -2.97 -0.18 -2.38
N ILE A 26 -3.61 0.05 -1.24
CA ILE A 26 -3.05 -0.19 0.09
C ILE A 26 -3.86 -1.32 0.73
N ARG A 27 -3.18 -2.40 1.12
CA ARG A 27 -3.81 -3.56 1.75
C ARG A 27 -3.03 -3.98 2.99
N ARG A 28 -3.73 -4.18 4.10
CA ARG A 28 -3.17 -4.84 5.27
C ARG A 28 -2.91 -6.31 4.93
N ILE A 29 -1.69 -6.78 5.17
CA ILE A 29 -1.29 -8.18 4.95
C ILE A 29 -1.07 -8.95 6.24
N GLY A 30 -0.81 -8.25 7.35
CA GLY A 30 -0.52 -8.88 8.63
C GLY A 30 -0.65 -7.94 9.82
N ALA A 31 -0.42 -8.49 11.01
CA ALA A 31 -0.37 -7.76 12.27
C ALA A 31 1.05 -7.86 12.84
N ILE A 32 1.58 -6.75 13.34
CA ILE A 32 2.88 -6.68 14.00
C ILE A 32 2.62 -6.87 15.49
N LYS A 33 3.30 -7.84 16.11
CA LYS A 33 3.10 -8.21 17.51
C LYS A 33 4.38 -8.00 18.31
N LYS A 34 4.22 -7.55 19.55
CA LYS A 34 5.27 -7.50 20.57
C LYS A 34 4.81 -8.33 21.77
N GLY A 35 5.26 -9.58 21.83
CA GLY A 35 4.67 -10.56 22.73
C GLY A 35 3.21 -10.85 22.34
N ASP A 36 2.29 -10.66 23.28
CA ASP A 36 0.86 -10.87 23.06
C ASP A 36 0.13 -9.63 22.52
N GLU A 37 0.77 -8.46 22.53
CA GLU A 37 0.16 -7.20 22.09
C GLU A 37 0.35 -6.95 20.59
N ILE A 38 -0.72 -6.52 19.91
CA ILE A 38 -0.66 -6.07 18.51
C ILE A 38 -0.30 -4.59 18.50
N ILE A 39 0.94 -4.29 18.10
CA ILE A 39 1.50 -2.93 18.10
C ILE A 39 1.38 -2.23 16.74
N GLY A 40 0.98 -2.95 15.69
CA GLY A 40 0.83 -2.35 14.37
C GLY A 40 0.35 -3.31 13.28
N ASN A 41 0.42 -2.83 12.04
CA ASN A 41 -0.01 -3.53 10.85
C ASN A 41 1.08 -3.58 9.80
N GLN A 42 1.36 -4.78 9.30
CA GLN A 42 2.16 -4.94 8.10
C GLN A 42 1.27 -4.66 6.89
N THR A 43 1.69 -3.73 6.06
CA THR A 43 0.88 -3.14 5.00
C THR A 43 1.62 -3.22 3.67
N LYS A 44 0.91 -3.69 2.64
CA LYS A 44 1.39 -3.75 1.27
C LYS A 44 0.81 -2.60 0.47
N ILE A 45 1.67 -1.83 -0.18
CA ILE A 45 1.30 -0.71 -1.04
C ILE A 45 1.71 -1.04 -2.46
N LYS A 46 0.75 -1.08 -3.39
CA LYS A 46 0.97 -1.34 -4.81
C LYS A 46 0.68 -0.08 -5.63
N VAL A 47 1.61 0.28 -6.51
CA VAL A 47 1.43 1.38 -7.45
C VAL A 47 0.60 0.89 -8.63
N VAL A 48 -0.73 1.05 -8.58
CA VAL A 48 -1.65 0.56 -9.64
C VAL A 48 -1.73 1.49 -10.85
N LYS A 49 -1.31 2.75 -10.71
CA LYS A 49 -1.14 3.70 -11.81
C LYS A 49 0.04 4.61 -11.51
N ASN A 50 0.89 4.86 -12.49
CA ASN A 50 1.97 5.84 -12.41
C ASN A 50 2.19 6.44 -13.80
N LYS A 51 2.12 7.77 -13.92
CA LYS A 51 2.40 8.51 -15.17
C LYS A 51 3.85 9.04 -15.27
N LEU A 52 4.63 8.95 -14.18
CA LEU A 52 5.95 9.57 -14.05
C LEU A 52 7.09 8.55 -14.06
N ALA A 53 6.82 7.30 -13.66
CA ALA A 53 7.79 6.22 -13.59
C ALA A 53 7.10 4.86 -13.83
N PRO A 54 7.84 3.73 -13.95
CA PRO A 54 7.24 2.42 -14.17
C PRO A 54 6.16 2.07 -13.13
N PRO A 55 4.93 1.73 -13.55
CA PRO A 55 3.85 1.32 -12.66
C PRO A 55 4.03 -0.12 -12.14
N PHE A 56 3.12 -0.55 -11.28
CA PHE A 56 2.99 -1.91 -10.72
C PHE A 56 4.09 -2.38 -9.78
N LYS A 57 5.03 -1.49 -9.42
CA LYS A 57 5.90 -1.71 -8.27
C LYS A 57 5.08 -1.82 -6.97
N GLN A 58 5.63 -2.56 -6.01
CA GLN A 58 5.04 -2.75 -4.69
C GLN A 58 6.09 -2.52 -3.61
N VAL A 59 5.65 -2.07 -2.45
CA VAL A 59 6.45 -1.98 -1.23
C VAL A 59 5.66 -2.60 -0.08
N ILE A 60 6.39 -3.23 0.83
CA ILE A 60 5.84 -3.74 2.08
C ILE A 60 6.43 -2.85 3.17
N THR A 61 5.56 -2.31 4.02
CA THR A 61 5.93 -1.39 5.08
C THR A 61 5.18 -1.72 6.36
N GLU A 62 5.71 -1.24 7.47
CA GLU A 62 5.16 -1.42 8.81
C GLU A 62 4.52 -0.13 9.29
N ILE A 63 3.25 -0.20 9.66
CA ILE A 63 2.50 0.92 10.25
C ILE A 63 2.27 0.61 11.72
N LEU A 64 3.02 1.29 12.59
CA LEU A 64 2.92 1.20 14.04
C LEU A 64 1.81 2.12 14.56
N TYR A 65 1.02 1.66 15.53
CA TYR A 65 -0.05 2.46 16.11
C TYR A 65 0.53 3.61 16.95
N GLY A 66 0.04 4.82 16.72
CA GLY A 66 0.50 6.03 17.42
C GLY A 66 1.77 6.67 16.85
N GLU A 67 2.55 5.95 16.04
CA GLU A 67 3.81 6.44 15.45
C GLU A 67 3.74 6.62 13.93
N GLY A 68 2.97 5.78 13.23
CA GLY A 68 2.85 5.80 11.77
C GLY A 68 3.82 4.83 11.08
N ILE A 69 4.36 5.22 9.93
CA ILE A 69 5.25 4.36 9.13
C ILE A 69 6.62 4.25 9.81
N SER A 70 7.10 3.03 10.03
CA SER A 70 8.42 2.75 10.61
C SER A 70 9.55 3.05 9.62
N ARG A 71 10.03 4.30 9.60
CA ARG A 71 11.12 4.74 8.72
C ARG A 71 12.44 4.02 9.01
N GLU A 72 12.72 3.76 10.28
CA GLU A 72 13.95 3.09 10.73
C GLU A 72 13.95 1.63 10.27
N GLY A 73 12.81 0.94 10.39
CA GLY A 73 12.64 -0.41 9.86
C GLY A 73 12.87 -0.47 8.35
N GLU A 74 12.26 0.44 7.59
CA GLU A 74 12.47 0.50 6.13
C GLU A 74 13.93 0.77 5.75
N LEU A 75 14.63 1.62 6.52
CA LEU A 75 16.03 1.94 6.24
C LEU A 75 16.94 0.71 6.44
N ILE A 76 16.69 -0.07 7.48
CA ILE A 76 17.43 -1.30 7.76
C ILE A 76 17.16 -2.34 6.67
N ASP A 77 15.88 -2.57 6.33
CA ASP A 77 15.50 -3.54 5.29
C ASP A 77 16.09 -3.21 3.90
N MET A 78 16.27 -1.93 3.58
CA MET A 78 16.94 -1.52 2.34
C MET A 78 18.47 -1.66 2.40
N GLY A 79 19.05 -1.64 3.60
CA GLY A 79 20.50 -1.64 3.83
C GLY A 79 21.12 -3.03 3.91
N VAL A 80 20.30 -4.07 4.16
CA VAL A 80 20.70 -5.49 4.23
C VAL A 80 20.56 -6.15 2.87
#